data_AF-A0A847F107-F1
#
_entry.id   AF-A0A847F107-F1
#
_cell.length_a   1.000
_cell.length_b   1.000
_cell.length_c   1.000
_cell.angle_alpha   90.00
_cell.angle_beta   90.00
_cell.angle_gamma   90.00
#
_symmetry.space_group_name_H-M   'P 1'
#
loop_
_entity.id
_entity.type
_entity.pdbx_description
1 polymer ?
#
loop_
_entity_poly.entity_id
_entity_poly.type
_entity_poly.pdbx_seq_one_letter_code
_entity_poly.pdbx_strand_id
1 'polypeptide(L)'
;MSAENSKADSKEITVKEKLKALYDLQVVVSEIDKIKTLRGELPLEVQDLEDDIAGLETRIENIRAEIKECEDIISGRKLDIENAKGLMEKYKEQQDNVRNNREYDFLSKELEFQGLEIELAEKKIREATAVAHGKNEEKVVA
;
A
#
# COMPACT_ATOMS: atom_id res chain seq x y z
N MET A 1 -0.91 -75.49 -58.11
CA MET A 1 -2.24 -74.86 -57.99
C MET A 1 -2.51 -74.70 -56.50
N SER A 2 -2.98 -73.60 -55.93
CA SER A 2 -3.26 -72.23 -56.35
C SER A 2 -3.72 -71.54 -55.06
N ALA A 3 -3.25 -70.30 -54.85
CA ALA A 3 -3.83 -69.29 -53.95
C ALA A 3 -3.78 -69.65 -52.42
N GLU A 4 -3.62 -68.72 -51.49
CA GLU A 4 -4.02 -67.31 -51.46
C GLU A 4 -2.95 -66.48 -50.75
N ASN A 5 -2.43 -65.49 -51.45
CA ASN A 5 -1.73 -64.37 -50.86
C ASN A 5 -2.80 -63.45 -50.27
N SER A 6 -3.03 -63.52 -48.95
CA SER A 6 -3.91 -62.61 -48.24
C SER A 6 -3.27 -61.22 -48.17
N LYS A 7 -3.35 -60.49 -49.29
CA LYS A 7 -3.36 -59.02 -49.22
C LYS A 7 -4.61 -58.63 -48.45
N ALA A 8 -4.43 -58.40 -47.15
CA ALA A 8 -5.36 -57.63 -46.37
C ALA A 8 -5.40 -56.24 -47.00
N ASP A 9 -6.38 -56.03 -47.88
CA ASP A 9 -6.68 -54.73 -48.45
C ASP A 9 -6.96 -53.77 -47.30
N SER A 10 -5.94 -52.97 -47.01
CA SER A 10 -6.07 -51.68 -46.38
C SER A 10 -7.27 -51.00 -47.04
N LYS A 11 -8.41 -50.89 -46.34
CA LYS A 11 -9.51 -50.04 -46.78
C LYS A 11 -8.91 -48.69 -47.12
N GLU A 12 -8.79 -48.39 -48.41
CA GLU A 12 -8.27 -47.13 -48.87
C GLU A 12 -9.23 -46.05 -48.36
N ILE A 13 -8.81 -45.35 -47.30
CA ILE A 13 -9.55 -44.23 -46.76
C ILE A 13 -9.87 -43.30 -47.94
N THR A 14 -11.15 -42.99 -48.13
CA THR A 14 -11.58 -42.22 -49.29
C THR A 14 -10.92 -40.84 -49.26
N VAL A 15 -10.69 -40.23 -50.43
CA VAL A 15 -10.08 -38.90 -50.51
C VAL A 15 -10.85 -37.87 -49.67
N LYS A 16 -12.18 -38.00 -49.60
CA LYS A 16 -13.06 -37.17 -48.76
C LYS A 16 -12.79 -37.34 -47.26
N GLU A 17 -12.62 -38.57 -46.78
CA GLU A 17 -12.30 -38.85 -45.37
C GLU A 17 -10.88 -38.41 -45.01
N LYS A 18 -9.92 -38.58 -45.92
CA LYS A 18 -8.56 -38.04 -45.76
C LYS A 18 -8.57 -36.50 -45.66
N LEU A 19 -9.34 -35.83 -46.50
CA LEU A 19 -9.49 -34.36 -46.45
C LEU A 19 -10.15 -33.87 -45.15
N LYS A 20 -11.19 -34.57 -44.66
CA LYS A 20 -11.79 -34.25 -43.36
C LYS A 20 -10.80 -34.43 -42.22
N ALA A 21 -10.12 -35.57 -42.15
CA ALA A 21 -9.12 -35.83 -41.12
C ALA A 21 -7.96 -34.83 -41.17
N LEU A 22 -7.54 -34.41 -42.37
CA LEU A 22 -6.52 -33.38 -42.55
C LEU A 22 -6.98 -32.01 -42.06
N TYR A 23 -8.23 -31.63 -42.35
CA TYR A 23 -8.82 -30.39 -41.87
C TYR A 23 -8.93 -30.38 -40.34
N ASP A 24 -9.46 -31.44 -39.74
CA ASP A 24 -9.59 -31.56 -38.29
C ASP A 24 -8.22 -31.50 -37.61
N LEU A 25 -7.20 -32.15 -38.20
CA LEU A 25 -5.82 -32.05 -37.74
C LEU A 25 -5.29 -30.60 -37.84
N GLN A 26 -5.56 -29.90 -38.93
CA GLN A 26 -5.10 -28.52 -39.12
C GLN A 26 -5.74 -27.55 -38.11
N VAL A 27 -7.01 -27.77 -37.76
CA VAL A 27 -7.70 -27.00 -36.70
C VAL A 27 -6.99 -27.20 -35.36
N VAL A 28 -6.74 -28.46 -34.97
CA VAL A 28 -6.04 -28.78 -33.71
C VAL A 28 -4.62 -28.21 -33.70
N VAL A 29 -3.88 -28.29 -34.81
CA VAL A 29 -2.53 -27.69 -34.92
C VAL A 29 -2.60 -26.17 -34.75
N SER A 30 -3.61 -25.51 -35.34
CA SER A 30 -3.80 -24.06 -35.19
C SER A 30 -4.12 -23.66 -33.75
N GLU A 31 -4.86 -24.49 -33.01
CA GLU A 31 -5.12 -24.28 -31.58
C GLU A 31 -3.85 -24.48 -30.73
N ILE A 32 -3.04 -25.51 -31.04
CA ILE A 32 -1.75 -25.74 -30.40
C ILE A 32 -0.82 -24.53 -30.59
N ASP A 33 -0.79 -23.94 -31.78
CA ASP A 33 0.05 -22.78 -32.04
C ASP A 33 -0.40 -21.54 -31.25
N LYS A 34 -1.72 -21.32 -31.09
CA LYS A 34 -2.24 -20.28 -30.18
C LYS A 34 -1.79 -20.50 -28.74
N ILE A 35 -1.86 -21.74 -28.25
CA ILE A 35 -1.41 -22.09 -26.89
C ILE A 35 0.09 -21.82 -26.74
N LYS A 36 0.91 -22.13 -27.75
CA LYS A 36 2.35 -21.86 -27.71
C LYS A 36 2.66 -20.37 -27.69
N THR A 37 1.93 -19.55 -28.46
CA THR A 37 2.07 -18.09 -28.44
C THR A 37 1.71 -17.53 -27.07
N LEU A 38 0.53 -17.90 -26.54
CA LEU A 38 0.10 -17.51 -25.18
C LEU A 38 1.12 -17.93 -24.12
N ARG A 39 1.68 -19.14 -24.21
CA ARG A 39 2.72 -19.60 -23.28
C ARG A 39 4.02 -18.81 -23.37
N GLY A 40 4.30 -18.17 -24.51
CA GLY A 40 5.46 -17.28 -24.66
C GLY A 40 5.20 -15.87 -24.12
N GLU A 41 3.98 -15.37 -24.27
CA GLU A 41 3.56 -14.03 -23.82
C GLU A 41 3.22 -13.98 -22.33
N LEU A 42 2.58 -15.03 -21.79
CA LEU A 42 2.15 -15.12 -20.39
C LEU A 42 3.30 -14.91 -19.38
N PRO A 43 4.52 -15.45 -19.57
CA PRO A 43 5.64 -15.17 -18.67
C PRO A 43 6.02 -13.69 -18.60
N LEU A 44 5.90 -12.95 -19.71
CA LEU A 44 6.16 -11.51 -19.72
C LEU A 44 5.06 -10.76 -18.98
N GLU A 45 3.80 -11.11 -19.22
CA GLU A 45 2.67 -10.51 -18.50
C GLU A 45 2.72 -10.80 -16.99
N VAL A 46 3.12 -12.00 -16.59
CA VAL A 46 3.34 -12.35 -15.18
C VAL A 46 4.49 -11.52 -14.60
N GLN A 47 5.59 -11.36 -15.33
CA GLN A 47 6.72 -10.55 -14.88
C GLN A 47 6.33 -9.07 -14.72
N ASP A 48 5.62 -8.50 -15.70
CA ASP A 48 5.14 -7.12 -15.63
C ASP A 48 4.23 -6.91 -14.41
N LEU A 49 3.34 -7.87 -14.11
CA LEU A 49 2.50 -7.84 -12.91
C LEU A 49 3.30 -7.98 -11.61
N GLU A 50 4.34 -8.80 -11.58
CA GLU A 50 5.24 -8.93 -10.43
C GLU A 50 6.00 -7.62 -10.15
N ASP A 51 6.48 -6.95 -11.21
CA ASP A 51 7.16 -5.66 -11.11
C ASP A 51 6.20 -4.55 -10.63
N ASP A 52 4.96 -4.53 -11.13
CA ASP A 52 3.91 -3.62 -10.67
C ASP A 52 3.58 -3.85 -9.18
N ILE A 53 3.45 -5.11 -8.75
CA ILE A 53 3.22 -5.46 -7.34
C ILE A 53 4.38 -4.96 -6.47
N ALA A 54 5.62 -5.21 -6.85
CA ALA A 54 6.79 -4.76 -6.10
C ALA A 54 6.86 -3.22 -5.99
N GLY A 55 6.47 -2.52 -7.07
CA GLY A 55 6.35 -1.06 -7.07
C GLY A 55 5.28 -0.55 -6.10
N LEU A 56 4.10 -1.18 -6.11
CA LEU A 56 2.99 -0.85 -5.20
C LEU A 56 3.35 -1.15 -3.74
N GLU A 57 3.99 -2.29 -3.47
CA GLU A 57 4.47 -2.65 -2.12
C GLU A 57 5.44 -1.60 -1.57
N THR A 58 6.42 -1.20 -2.38
CA THR A 58 7.38 -0.14 -2.00
C THR A 58 6.68 1.18 -1.70
N ARG A 59 5.67 1.55 -2.50
CA ARG A 59 4.87 2.77 -2.25
C ARG A 59 4.10 2.66 -0.93
N ILE A 60 3.48 1.52 -0.66
CA ILE A 60 2.75 1.28 0.59
C ILE A 60 3.69 1.34 1.79
N GLU A 61 4.90 0.80 1.70
CA GLU A 61 5.90 0.86 2.77
C GLU A 61 6.32 2.30 3.08
N ASN A 62 6.60 3.11 2.06
CA ASN A 62 6.92 4.52 2.24
C ASN A 62 5.78 5.28 2.93
N ILE A 63 4.53 5.08 2.49
CA ILE A 63 3.38 5.72 3.11
C ILE A 63 3.21 5.28 4.57
N ARG A 64 3.46 3.99 4.90
CA ARG A 64 3.43 3.50 6.28
C ARG A 64 4.51 4.15 7.14
N ALA A 65 5.71 4.35 6.60
CA ALA A 65 6.80 5.03 7.32
C ALA A 65 6.43 6.49 7.63
N GLU A 66 5.87 7.22 6.66
CA GLU A 66 5.41 8.60 6.85
C GLU A 66 4.28 8.71 7.88
N ILE A 67 3.31 7.78 7.87
CA ILE A 67 2.24 7.73 8.89
C ILE A 67 2.85 7.53 10.28
N LYS A 68 3.81 6.61 10.41
CA LYS A 68 4.48 6.34 11.68
C LYS A 68 5.24 7.56 12.20
N GLU A 69 5.93 8.29 11.32
CA GLU A 69 6.59 9.55 11.70
C GLU A 69 5.58 10.59 12.21
N CYS A 70 4.41 10.70 11.57
CA CYS A 70 3.33 11.57 12.05
C CYS A 70 2.81 11.13 13.43
N GLU A 71 2.64 9.84 13.67
CA GLU A 71 2.23 9.29 14.97
C GLU A 71 3.28 9.58 16.06
N ASP A 72 4.57 9.43 15.75
CA ASP A 72 5.67 9.75 16.66
C ASP A 72 5.65 11.25 17.01
N ILE A 73 5.46 12.14 16.03
CA ILE A 73 5.29 13.59 16.25
C ILE A 73 4.09 13.86 17.16
N ILE A 74 2.93 13.24 16.90
CA ILE A 74 1.72 13.42 17.72
C ILE A 74 1.99 12.99 19.17
N SER A 75 2.66 11.85 19.37
CA SER A 75 2.98 11.34 20.70
C SER A 75 3.92 12.29 21.46
N GLY A 76 4.95 12.81 20.81
CA GLY A 76 5.87 13.79 21.41
C GLY A 76 5.16 15.07 21.80
N ARG A 77 4.29 15.60 20.93
CA ARG A 77 3.51 16.82 21.24
C ARG A 77 2.50 16.62 22.36
N LYS A 78 1.95 15.42 22.53
CA LYS A 78 1.10 15.10 23.69
C LYS A 78 1.89 15.15 25.00
N LEU A 79 3.11 14.63 25.02
CA LEU A 79 4.00 14.73 26.17
C LEU A 79 4.36 16.19 26.49
N ASP A 80 4.66 16.99 25.47
CA ASP A 80 4.90 18.44 25.64
C ASP A 80 3.71 19.12 26.34
N ILE A 81 2.48 18.79 25.92
CA ILE A 81 1.26 19.32 26.54
C ILE A 81 1.13 18.90 28.01
N GLU A 82 1.39 17.64 28.34
CA GLU A 82 1.34 17.16 29.73
C GLU A 82 2.36 17.86 30.61
N ASN A 83 3.59 18.04 30.11
CA ASN A 83 4.63 18.77 30.82
C ASN A 83 4.26 20.23 31.06
N ALA A 84 3.77 20.93 30.03
CA ALA A 84 3.32 22.32 30.14
C ALA A 84 2.16 22.46 31.13
N LYS A 85 1.19 21.53 31.12
CA LYS A 85 0.10 21.50 32.12
C LYS A 85 0.62 21.33 33.55
N GLY A 86 1.60 20.45 33.75
CA GLY A 86 2.24 20.28 35.06
C GLY A 86 3.00 21.51 35.53
N LEU A 87 3.66 22.25 34.62
CA LEU A 87 4.28 23.53 34.93
C LEU A 87 3.25 24.61 35.26
N MET A 88 2.15 24.68 34.50
CA MET A 88 1.05 25.60 34.78
C MET A 88 0.47 25.40 36.18
N GLU A 89 0.27 24.15 36.61
CA GLU A 89 -0.24 23.86 37.96
C GLU A 89 0.73 24.37 39.03
N LYS A 90 2.03 24.07 38.89
CA LYS A 90 3.07 24.58 39.80
C LYS A 90 3.13 26.10 39.84
N TYR A 91 3.06 26.77 38.70
CA TYR A 91 3.11 28.24 38.64
C TYR A 91 1.85 28.88 39.22
N LYS A 92 0.67 28.25 39.07
CA LYS A 92 -0.56 28.70 39.75
C LYS A 92 -0.45 28.60 41.26
N GLU A 93 0.03 27.47 41.78
CA GLU A 93 0.24 27.30 43.22
C GLU A 93 1.25 28.31 43.79
N GLN A 94 2.31 28.62 43.04
CA GLN A 94 3.28 29.65 43.42
C GLN A 94 2.63 31.04 43.41
N GLN A 95 1.82 31.34 42.39
CA GLN A 95 1.14 32.62 42.22
C GLN A 95 0.20 32.93 43.38
N ASP A 96 -0.54 31.95 43.89
CA ASP A 96 -1.47 32.10 45.02
C ASP A 96 -0.77 32.51 46.34
N ASN A 97 0.53 32.22 46.47
CA ASN A 97 1.32 32.53 47.66
C ASN A 97 2.14 33.82 47.53
N VAL A 98 2.12 34.48 46.37
CA VAL A 98 2.96 35.65 46.09
C VAL A 98 2.35 36.93 46.66
N ARG A 99 3.14 37.64 47.46
CA ARG A 99 2.79 38.94 48.06
C ARG A 99 3.46 40.13 47.36
N ASN A 100 4.33 39.87 46.40
CA ASN A 100 5.08 40.86 45.64
C ASN A 100 4.52 40.98 44.22
N ASN A 101 3.98 42.14 43.87
CA ASN A 101 3.40 42.39 42.54
C ASN A 101 4.35 42.05 41.38
N ARG A 102 5.67 42.27 41.54
CA ARG A 102 6.63 42.00 40.46
C ARG A 102 6.79 40.49 40.19
N GLU A 103 6.77 39.69 41.25
CA GLU A 103 6.85 38.23 41.13
C GLU A 103 5.52 37.67 40.60
N TYR A 104 4.40 38.28 41.00
CA TYR A 104 3.08 37.91 40.49
C TYR A 104 2.98 38.14 38.98
N ASP A 105 3.45 39.28 38.49
CA ASP A 105 3.48 39.60 37.05
C ASP A 105 4.39 38.65 36.27
N PHE A 106 5.51 38.23 36.87
CA PHE A 106 6.42 37.25 36.26
C PHE A 106 5.75 35.88 36.12
N LEU A 107 5.15 35.37 37.20
CA LEU A 107 4.43 34.08 37.17
C LEU A 107 3.22 34.11 36.24
N SER A 108 2.53 35.24 36.15
CA SER A 108 1.42 35.44 35.20
C SER A 108 1.89 35.27 33.75
N LYS A 109 3.03 35.89 33.39
CA LYS A 109 3.61 35.74 32.04
C LYS A 109 4.08 34.32 31.77
N GLU A 110 4.63 33.65 32.77
CA GLU A 110 5.04 32.26 32.62
C GLU A 110 3.82 31.35 32.39
N LEU A 111 2.71 31.57 33.09
CA LEU A 111 1.45 30.86 32.85
C LEU A 111 0.89 31.12 31.44
N GLU A 112 0.93 32.36 30.97
CA GLU A 112 0.56 32.70 29.59
C GLU A 112 1.46 32.00 28.57
N PHE A 113 2.77 31.98 28.83
CA PHE A 113 3.74 31.32 27.97
C PHE A 113 3.46 29.81 27.87
N GLN A 114 3.28 29.12 29.00
CA GLN A 114 2.93 27.70 29.02
C GLN A 114 1.58 27.43 28.33
N GLY A 115 0.60 28.34 28.44
CA GLY A 115 -0.67 28.26 27.71
C GLY A 115 -0.49 28.33 26.19
N LEU A 116 0.34 29.26 25.71
CA LEU A 116 0.66 29.39 24.28
C LEU A 116 1.43 28.16 23.75
N GLU A 117 2.29 27.56 24.56
CA GLU A 117 2.98 26.31 24.18
C GLU A 117 1.98 25.16 23.98
N ILE A 118 0.97 25.04 24.85
CA ILE A 118 -0.10 24.05 24.71
C ILE A 118 -0.87 24.28 23.39
N GLU A 119 -1.29 25.53 23.12
CA GLU A 119 -2.03 25.84 21.89
C GLU A 119 -1.21 25.53 20.63
N LEU A 120 0.10 25.82 20.65
CA LEU A 120 1.01 25.50 19.56
C LEU A 120 1.15 23.98 19.37
N ALA A 121 1.30 23.23 20.46
CA ALA A 121 1.38 21.77 20.41
C ALA A 121 0.08 21.15 19.90
N GLU A 122 -1.08 21.63 20.33
CA GLU A 122 -2.39 21.21 19.83
C GLU A 122 -2.57 21.51 18.34
N LYS A 123 -2.12 22.69 17.87
CA LYS A 123 -2.12 23.01 16.44
C LYS A 123 -1.26 22.03 15.64
N LYS A 124 -0.05 21.74 16.10
CA LYS A 124 0.84 20.75 15.45
C LYS A 124 0.25 19.34 15.44
N ILE A 125 -0.44 18.93 16.50
CA ILE A 125 -1.15 17.65 16.54
C ILE A 125 -2.24 17.60 15.48
N ARG A 126 -3.05 18.66 15.35
CA ARG A 126 -4.10 18.73 14.32
C ARG A 126 -3.54 18.63 12.91
N GLU A 127 -2.46 19.35 12.63
CA GLU A 127 -1.77 19.31 11.33
C GLU A 127 -1.21 17.92 11.03
N ALA A 128 -0.46 17.32 11.96
CA ALA A 128 0.08 15.97 11.81
C ALA A 128 -1.02 14.91 11.66
N THR A 129 -2.13 15.06 12.39
CA THR A 129 -3.29 14.15 12.27
C THR A 129 -3.94 14.24 10.90
N ALA A 130 -4.09 15.46 10.35
CA ALA A 130 -4.65 15.66 9.02
C ALA A 130 -3.74 15.06 7.93
N VAL A 131 -2.42 15.21 8.07
CA VAL A 131 -1.44 14.59 7.16
C VAL A 131 -1.53 13.07 7.24
N ALA A 132 -1.51 12.50 8.45
CA ALA A 132 -1.63 11.06 8.64
C ALA A 132 -2.94 10.50 8.05
N HIS A 133 -4.05 11.23 8.19
CA HIS A 133 -5.34 10.85 7.61
C HIS A 133 -5.28 10.84 6.07
N GLY A 134 -4.79 11.91 5.46
CA GLY A 134 -4.66 11.99 3.99
C GLY A 134 -3.74 10.90 3.43
N LYS A 135 -2.67 10.58 4.14
CA LYS A 135 -1.76 9.48 3.78
C LYS A 135 -2.41 8.11 3.94
N ASN A 136 -3.26 7.93 4.95
CA ASN A 136 -4.01 6.70 5.12
C ASN A 136 -5.08 6.52 4.02
N GLU A 137 -5.70 7.60 3.54
CA GLU A 137 -6.57 7.57 2.36
C GLU A 137 -5.78 7.20 1.10
N GLU A 138 -4.59 7.80 0.89
CA GLU A 138 -3.71 7.47 -0.24
C GLU A 138 -3.34 5.97 -0.26
N LYS A 139 -3.09 5.38 0.92
CA LYS A 139 -2.80 3.96 1.08
C LYS A 139 -3.97 3.03 0.75
N VAL A 140 -5.23 3.48 0.91
CA VAL A 140 -6.42 2.66 0.59
C VAL A 140 -6.73 2.68 -0.92
N VAL A 141 -6.32 3.75 -1.60
CA VAL A 141 -6.54 3.93 -3.04
C VAL A 141 -5.43 3.30 -3.90
N ALA A 142 -4.22 3.17 -3.35
CA ALA A 142 -3.09 2.47 -3.96
C ALA A 142 -3.20 0.94 -3.80
#